data_AF-A0A529X5N7-F1
#
_entry.id   AF-A0A529X5N7-F1
#
_cell.length_a   1.000
_cell.length_b   1.000
_cell.length_c   1.000
_cell.angle_alpha   90.00
_cell.angle_beta   90.00
_cell.angle_gamma   90.00
#
_symmetry.space_group_name_H-M   'P 1'
#
loop_
_entity.id
_entity.type
_entity.pdbx_description
1 polymer ?
#
loop_
_entity_poly.entity_id
_entity_poly.type
_entity_poly.pdbx_seq_one_letter_code
_entity_poly.pdbx_strand_id
1 'polypeptide(L)'
;APAHALIVFDPSNYSQNVLTAARSLQQITNQITSLQNQAQMLINQARNLASLPLSSLQQLQQSVQRTQQLLGQAQNIAFDVQQVDKAFQ
;
A
#
# COMPACT_ATOMS: atom_id res chain seq x y z
N ALA A 1 3.61 -48.85 1.00
CA ALA A 1 4.50 -47.97 1.78
C ALA A 1 3.86 -46.58 1.86
N PRO A 2 3.91 -45.88 3.01
CA PRO A 2 3.33 -44.55 3.10
C PRO A 2 4.22 -43.55 2.34
N ALA A 3 3.60 -42.72 1.50
CA ALA A 3 4.30 -41.64 0.80
C ALA A 3 4.71 -40.58 1.82
N HIS A 4 6.01 -40.37 1.96
CA HIS A 4 6.56 -39.27 2.75
C HIS A 4 6.41 -38.01 1.90
N ALA A 5 5.50 -37.12 2.27
CA ALA A 5 5.44 -35.79 1.69
C ALA A 5 6.65 -35.00 2.20
N LEU A 6 7.72 -34.96 1.39
CA LEU A 6 8.83 -34.04 1.61
C LEU A 6 8.31 -32.63 1.33
N ILE A 7 8.28 -31.79 2.37
CA ILE A 7 8.07 -30.36 2.20
C ILE A 7 9.31 -29.83 1.48
N VAL A 8 9.20 -29.54 0.19
CA VAL A 8 10.29 -28.95 -0.58
C VAL A 8 10.26 -27.45 -0.36
N PHE A 9 11.15 -26.96 0.49
CA PHE A 9 11.45 -25.53 0.59
C PHE A 9 12.10 -25.07 -0.71
N ASP A 10 11.43 -24.17 -1.44
CA ASP A 10 11.96 -23.52 -2.64
C ASP A 10 12.28 -22.04 -2.34
N PRO A 11 13.55 -21.71 -2.03
CA PRO A 11 13.96 -20.35 -1.70
C PRO A 11 13.76 -19.36 -2.87
N SER A 12 13.71 -19.84 -4.12
CA SER A 12 13.47 -18.99 -5.29
C SER A 12 12.02 -18.51 -5.33
N ASN A 13 11.06 -19.37 -5.00
CA ASN A 13 9.65 -18.97 -4.91
C ASN A 13 9.38 -18.03 -3.73
N TYR A 14 9.98 -18.27 -2.56
CA TYR A 14 9.86 -17.37 -1.40
C TYR A 14 10.40 -15.97 -1.69
N SER A 15 11.65 -15.88 -2.17
CA SER A 15 12.31 -14.61 -2.46
C SER A 15 11.59 -13.82 -3.57
N GLN A 16 11.03 -14.49 -4.57
CA GLN A 16 10.24 -13.85 -5.62
C GLN A 16 8.94 -13.24 -5.08
N ASN A 17 8.22 -13.92 -4.19
CA ASN A 17 6.99 -13.40 -3.58
C ASN A 17 7.27 -12.18 -2.70
N VAL A 18 8.31 -12.24 -1.86
CA VAL A 18 8.72 -11.11 -1.00
C VAL A 18 9.17 -9.90 -1.83
N LEU A 19 9.94 -10.12 -2.90
CA LEU A 19 10.38 -9.04 -3.79
C LEU A 19 9.21 -8.39 -4.53
N THR A 20 8.24 -9.18 -4.99
CA THR A 20 7.02 -8.67 -5.61
C THR A 20 6.22 -7.82 -4.63
N ALA A 21 6.02 -8.31 -3.41
CA ALA A 21 5.35 -7.58 -2.34
C ALA A 21 6.05 -6.25 -2.01
N ALA A 22 7.38 -6.25 -1.88
CA ALA A 22 8.17 -5.06 -1.60
C ALA A 22 8.01 -4.00 -2.72
N ARG A 23 8.05 -4.40 -4.00
CA ARG A 23 7.83 -3.49 -5.13
C ARG A 23 6.41 -2.91 -5.14
N SER A 24 5.40 -3.72 -4.88
CA SER A 24 4.01 -3.26 -4.77
C SER A 24 3.84 -2.27 -3.62
N LEU A 25 4.42 -2.55 -2.46
CA LEU A 25 4.40 -1.63 -1.32
C LEU A 25 5.14 -0.32 -1.61
N GLN A 26 6.24 -0.37 -2.35
CA GLN A 26 6.95 0.83 -2.79
C GLN A 26 6.06 1.68 -3.72
N GLN A 27 5.34 1.06 -4.66
CA GLN A 27 4.41 1.79 -5.54
C GLN A 27 3.28 2.45 -4.74
N ILE A 28 2.68 1.72 -3.78
CA ILE A 28 1.67 2.27 -2.88
C ILE A 28 2.21 3.45 -2.09
N THR A 29 3.42 3.32 -1.53
CA THR A 29 4.09 4.40 -0.80
C THR A 29 4.23 5.65 -1.65
N ASN A 30 4.68 5.51 -2.90
CA ASN A 30 4.81 6.64 -3.83
C ASN A 30 3.47 7.32 -4.12
N GLN A 31 2.40 6.53 -4.29
CA GLN A 31 1.05 7.06 -4.52
C GLN A 31 0.51 7.81 -3.29
N ILE A 32 0.71 7.28 -2.08
CA ILE A 32 0.34 7.94 -0.83
C ILE A 32 1.10 9.27 -0.67
N THR A 33 2.41 9.29 -0.91
CA THR A 33 3.21 10.52 -0.85
C THR A 33 2.72 11.58 -1.85
N SER A 34 2.36 11.16 -3.06
CA SER A 34 1.77 12.08 -4.06
C SER A 34 0.45 12.70 -3.56
N LEU A 35 -0.43 11.91 -2.96
CA LEU A 35 -1.69 12.39 -2.39
C LEU A 35 -1.47 13.34 -1.21
N GLN A 36 -0.49 13.05 -0.35
CA GLN A 36 -0.12 13.93 0.75
C GLN A 36 0.39 15.29 0.25
N ASN A 37 1.22 15.31 -0.79
CA ASN A 37 1.70 16.55 -1.40
C ASN A 37 0.54 17.38 -2.00
N GLN A 38 -0.43 16.73 -2.66
CA GLN A 38 -1.64 17.39 -3.16
C GLN A 38 -2.47 17.98 -2.02
N ALA A 39 -2.67 17.22 -0.92
CA ALA A 39 -3.37 17.71 0.26
C ALA A 39 -2.67 18.92 0.89
N GLN A 40 -1.34 18.91 0.99
CA GLN A 40 -0.58 20.04 1.53
C GLN A 40 -0.70 21.29 0.64
N MET A 41 -0.66 21.13 -0.68
CA MET A 41 -0.92 22.20 -1.64
C MET A 41 -2.32 22.81 -1.44
N LEU A 42 -3.35 22.00 -1.22
CA LEU A 42 -4.72 22.48 -0.96
C LEU A 42 -4.82 23.23 0.37
N ILE A 43 -4.15 22.73 1.42
CA ILE A 43 -4.08 23.41 2.72
C ILE A 43 -3.37 24.77 2.60
N ASN A 44 -2.27 24.84 1.82
CA ASN A 44 -1.54 26.08 1.59
C ASN A 44 -2.38 27.09 0.79
N GLN A 45 -3.13 26.63 -0.23
CA GLN A 45 -4.08 27.48 -0.96
C GLN A 45 -5.17 28.01 -0.02
N ALA A 46 -5.72 27.15 0.84
CA ALA A 46 -6.72 27.53 1.82
C ALA A 46 -6.22 28.55 2.85
N ARG A 47 -4.94 28.49 3.23
CA ARG A 47 -4.33 29.46 4.15
C ARG A 47 -4.09 30.83 3.51
N ASN A 48 -3.82 30.86 2.20
CA ASN A 48 -3.54 32.10 1.47
C ASN A 48 -4.81 32.82 0.97
N LEU A 49 -5.98 32.17 0.99
CA LEU A 49 -7.26 32.72 0.56
C LEU A 49 -8.19 32.85 1.77
N ALA A 50 -8.82 34.02 1.96
CA ALA A 50 -9.70 34.34 3.10
C ALA A 50 -10.96 33.45 3.26
N SER A 51 -11.10 32.39 2.46
CA SER A 51 -12.13 31.36 2.55
C SER A 51 -11.66 30.09 1.82
N LEU A 52 -11.94 28.92 2.40
CA LEU A 52 -11.62 27.61 1.83
C LEU A 52 -12.70 27.28 0.78
N PRO A 53 -12.41 27.30 -0.53
CA PRO A 53 -13.45 27.03 -1.52
C PRO A 53 -13.93 25.57 -1.40
N LEU A 54 -15.24 25.36 -1.59
CA LEU A 54 -15.88 24.04 -1.49
C LEU A 54 -15.18 22.98 -2.36
N SER A 55 -14.60 23.39 -3.49
CA SER A 55 -13.83 22.54 -4.39
C SER A 55 -12.57 21.95 -3.73
N SER A 56 -11.82 22.72 -2.93
CA SER A 56 -10.63 22.23 -2.22
C SER A 56 -10.97 21.21 -1.15
N LEU A 57 -12.11 21.38 -0.47
CA LEU A 57 -12.61 20.42 0.52
C LEU A 57 -12.98 19.09 -0.15
N GLN A 58 -13.69 19.13 -1.27
CA GLN A 58 -14.04 17.92 -2.03
C GLN A 58 -12.79 17.18 -2.53
N GLN A 59 -11.79 17.90 -3.04
CA GLN A 59 -10.53 17.29 -3.47
C GLN A 59 -9.76 16.65 -2.30
N LEU A 60 -9.73 17.30 -1.13
CA LEU A 60 -9.11 16.73 0.06
C LEU A 60 -9.81 15.44 0.51
N GLN A 61 -11.15 15.42 0.50
CA GLN A 61 -11.94 14.23 0.84
C GLN A 61 -11.62 13.06 -0.10
N GLN A 62 -11.52 13.32 -1.41
CA GLN A 62 -11.13 12.30 -2.40
C GLN A 62 -9.72 11.77 -2.14
N SER A 63 -8.76 12.65 -1.84
CA SER A 63 -7.39 12.24 -1.51
C SER A 63 -7.31 11.35 -0.27
N VAL A 64 -8.09 11.65 0.77
CA VAL A 64 -8.20 10.81 1.98
C VAL A 64 -8.79 9.44 1.64
N GLN A 65 -9.90 9.38 0.89
CA GLN A 65 -10.52 8.12 0.49
C GLN A 65 -9.55 7.24 -0.31
N ARG A 66 -8.82 7.84 -1.26
CA ARG A 66 -7.82 7.11 -2.05
C ARG A 66 -6.66 6.61 -1.19
N THR A 67 -6.22 7.42 -0.23
CA THR A 67 -5.18 7.00 0.73
C THR A 67 -5.63 5.79 1.55
N GLN A 68 -6.88 5.78 2.03
CA GLN A 68 -7.44 4.64 2.76
C GLN A 68 -7.49 3.36 1.92
N GLN A 69 -7.87 3.47 0.63
CA GLN A 69 -7.86 2.32 -0.29
C GLN A 69 -6.45 1.76 -0.49
N LEU A 70 -5.45 2.65 -0.65
CA LEU A 70 -4.05 2.25 -0.80
C LEU A 70 -3.48 1.59 0.46
N LEU A 71 -3.85 2.08 1.64
CA LEU A 71 -3.50 1.44 2.90
C LEU A 71 -4.14 0.04 3.03
N GLY A 72 -5.37 -0.14 2.55
CA GLY A 72 -5.99 -1.47 2.47
C GLY A 72 -5.24 -2.42 1.54
N GLN A 73 -4.78 -1.95 0.38
CA GLN A 73 -3.95 -2.75 -0.53
C GLN A 73 -2.62 -3.14 0.10
N ALA A 74 -1.97 -2.22 0.82
CA ALA A 74 -0.72 -2.51 1.54
C ALA A 74 -0.92 -3.57 2.64
N GLN A 75 -2.05 -3.53 3.35
CA GLN A 75 -2.38 -4.54 4.37
C GLN A 75 -2.58 -5.93 3.77
N ASN A 76 -3.25 -6.02 2.62
CA ASN A 76 -3.39 -7.31 1.91
C ASN A 76 -2.02 -7.86 1.48
N ILE A 77 -1.14 -7.02 0.94
CA ILE A 77 0.22 -7.42 0.58
C ILE A 77 0.99 -7.95 1.80
N ALA A 78 0.86 -7.27 2.95
CA ALA A 78 1.49 -7.72 4.19
C ALA A 78 0.95 -9.09 4.64
N PHE A 79 -0.36 -9.31 4.54
CA PHE A 79 -0.98 -10.60 4.83
C PHE A 79 -0.52 -11.71 3.88
N ASP A 80 -0.44 -11.43 2.58
CA ASP A 80 0.04 -12.37 1.57
C ASP A 80 1.48 -12.81 1.84
N VAL A 81 2.36 -11.87 2.22
CA VAL A 81 3.74 -12.18 2.63
C VAL A 81 3.78 -13.04 3.89
N GLN A 82 2.92 -12.78 4.89
CA GLN A 82 2.86 -13.61 6.09
C GLN A 82 2.35 -15.02 5.83
N GLN A 83 1.41 -15.21 4.89
CA GLN A 83 0.95 -16.54 4.50
C GLN A 83 2.04 -17.31 3.78
N VAL A 84 2.80 -16.63 2.91
CA VAL A 84 3.99 -17.20 2.28
C VAL A 84 4.99 -17.63 3.36
N ASP A 85 5.36 -16.76 4.30
CA ASP A 85 6.28 -17.09 5.40
C ASP A 85 5.87 -18.34 6.18
N LYS A 86 4.58 -18.48 6.54
CA LYS A 86 4.06 -19.67 7.23
C LYS A 86 4.07 -20.95 6.40
N ALA A 87 3.86 -20.84 5.08
CA ALA A 87 3.86 -22.00 4.19
C ALA A 87 5.27 -22.59 3.98
N PHE A 88 6.32 -21.82 4.33
CA PHE A 88 7.72 -22.20 4.18
C PHE A 88 8.46 -22.43 5.51
N GLN A 89 7.78 -22.35 6.67
CA GLN A 89 8.27 -22.80 7.98
C GLN A 89 7.95 -24.28 8.21
#